data_AF-A0A914E797-F1
#
_entry.id   AF-A0A914E797-F1
#
_cell.length_a   1.000
_cell.length_b   1.000
_cell.length_c   1.000
_cell.angle_alpha   90.00
_cell.angle_beta   90.00
_cell.angle_gamma   90.00
#
_symmetry.space_group_name_H-M   'P 1'
#
loop_
_entity.id
_entity.type
_entity.pdbx_description
1 polymer ?
#
loop_
_entity_poly.entity_id
_entity_poly.type
_entity_poly.pdbx_seq_one_letter_code
_entity_poly.pdbx_strand_id
1 'polypeptide(L)'
;AIDVVERGIATPADIDKALTVGYELGCGPFEYMDIIGLDTVQDKLTGWYNHYKDEVFVRPPSKILAKLVLEGKLGNKTGEGFFKWENGNPLKNRFK
;
A
#
# COMPACT_ATOMS: atom_id res chain seq x y z
N ALA A 1 -4.65 6.01 4.49
CA ALA A 1 -3.41 5.24 4.75
C ALA A 1 -2.23 5.78 3.93
N ILE A 2 -2.23 5.62 2.60
CA ILE A 2 -1.11 6.07 1.73
C ILE A 2 -0.75 7.56 1.89
N ASP A 3 -1.74 8.46 2.00
CA ASP A 3 -1.47 9.90 2.22
C ASP A 3 -0.66 10.17 3.50
N VAL A 4 -0.95 9.43 4.57
CA VAL A 4 -0.27 9.57 5.87
C VAL A 4 1.21 9.20 5.72
N VAL A 5 1.50 8.16 4.93
CA VAL A 5 2.88 7.76 4.61
C VAL A 5 3.55 8.76 3.69
N GLU A 6 2.87 9.22 2.64
CA GLU A 6 3.41 10.20 1.68
C GLU A 6 3.77 11.53 2.35
N ARG A 7 3.02 11.91 3.39
CA ARG A 7 3.29 13.09 4.22
C ARG A 7 4.32 12.85 5.32
N GLY A 8 4.86 11.64 5.45
CA GLY A 8 5.86 11.27 6.45
C GLY A 8 5.33 11.24 7.88
N ILE A 9 4.02 11.14 8.09
CA ILE A 9 3.40 11.15 9.42
C ILE A 9 3.60 9.81 10.14
N ALA A 10 3.56 8.70 9.39
CA ALA A 10 3.75 7.35 9.91
C ALA A 10 4.35 6.44 8.84
N THR A 11 5.01 5.36 9.25
CA THR A 11 5.51 4.36 8.29
C THR A 11 4.39 3.40 7.85
N PRO A 12 4.54 2.69 6.71
CA PRO A 12 3.62 1.63 6.33
C PRO A 12 3.43 0.59 7.44
N ALA A 13 4.50 0.24 8.16
CA ALA A 13 4.47 -0.71 9.26
C ALA A 13 3.65 -0.20 10.45
N ASP A 14 3.77 1.08 10.81
CA ASP A 14 3.00 1.68 11.91
C ASP A 14 1.51 1.67 11.61
N ILE A 15 1.12 2.02 10.38
CA ILE A 15 -0.29 2.03 9.97
C ILE A 15 -0.84 0.62 9.91
N ASP A 16 -0.11 -0.33 9.34
CA ASP A 16 -0.52 -1.74 9.32
C ASP A 16 -0.71 -2.27 10.74
N LYS A 17 0.23 -2.00 11.67
CA LYS A 17 0.12 -2.40 13.07
C LYS A 17 -1.11 -1.78 13.73
N ALA A 18 -1.31 -0.47 13.57
CA ALA A 18 -2.42 0.25 14.19
C ALA A 18 -3.78 -0.28 13.72
N LEU A 19 -3.94 -0.54 12.42
CA LEU A 19 -5.21 -1.02 11.87
C LEU A 19 -5.43 -2.51 12.10
N THR A 20 -4.39 -3.34 12.02
CA THR A 20 -4.48 -4.77 12.37
C THR A 20 -4.89 -4.96 13.82
N VAL A 21 -4.27 -4.23 14.76
CA VAL A 21 -4.61 -4.35 16.19
C VAL A 21 -5.95 -3.66 16.49
N GLY A 22 -6.17 -2.45 15.97
CA GLY A 22 -7.36 -1.66 16.29
C GLY A 22 -8.67 -2.22 15.73
N TYR A 23 -8.61 -3.00 14.65
CA TYR A 23 -9.77 -3.57 13.98
C TYR A 23 -9.72 -5.11 13.87
N GLU A 24 -8.78 -5.77 14.56
CA GLU A 24 -8.59 -7.23 14.56
C GLU A 24 -8.49 -7.84 13.14
N LEU A 25 -7.84 -7.11 12.22
CA LEU A 25 -7.69 -7.53 10.81
C LEU A 25 -6.53 -8.51 10.64
N GLY A 26 -6.69 -9.55 9.83
CA GLY A 26 -5.64 -10.54 9.55
C GLY A 26 -4.36 -9.96 8.92
N CYS A 27 -4.48 -8.86 8.17
CA CYS A 27 -3.36 -8.09 7.64
C CYS A 27 -3.73 -6.60 7.52
N GLY A 28 -2.72 -5.74 7.49
CA GLY A 28 -2.91 -4.31 7.32
C GLY A 28 -3.05 -3.91 5.85
N PRO A 29 -3.49 -2.66 5.56
CA PRO A 29 -3.74 -2.22 4.19
C PRO A 29 -2.52 -2.26 3.28
N PHE A 30 -1.31 -1.98 3.78
CA PHE A 30 -0.09 -2.01 2.96
C PHE A 30 0.32 -3.43 2.62
N GLU A 31 0.21 -4.36 3.58
CA GLU A 31 0.43 -5.77 3.32
C GLU A 31 -0.58 -6.29 2.29
N TYR A 32 -1.83 -5.89 2.41
CA TYR A 32 -2.88 -6.27 1.46
C TYR A 32 -2.61 -5.73 0.05
N MET A 33 -2.16 -4.48 -0.09
CA MET A 33 -1.77 -3.92 -1.40
C MET A 33 -0.58 -4.67 -2.03
N ASP A 34 0.43 -5.03 -1.23
CA ASP A 34 1.57 -5.81 -1.70
C ASP A 34 1.17 -7.25 -2.11
N ILE A 35 0.14 -7.83 -1.49
CA ILE A 35 -0.43 -9.12 -1.91
C ILE A 35 -1.15 -8.99 -3.25
N ILE A 36 -1.96 -7.94 -3.44
CA ILE A 36 -2.71 -7.69 -4.68
C ILE A 36 -1.74 -7.42 -5.85
N GLY A 37 -0.69 -6.64 -5.60
CA GLY A 37 0.21 -6.14 -6.62
C GLY A 37 0.05 -4.64 -6.83
N LEU A 38 1.13 -3.88 -6.63
CA LEU A 38 1.07 -2.42 -6.64
C LEU A 38 0.71 -1.82 -8.02
N ASP A 39 1.09 -2.50 -9.10
CA ASP A 39 0.68 -2.17 -10.47
C ASP A 39 -0.83 -2.28 -10.66
N THR A 40 -1.44 -3.36 -10.16
CA THR A 40 -2.89 -3.58 -10.22
C THR A 40 -3.63 -2.56 -9.37
N VAL A 41 -3.11 -2.24 -8.18
CA VAL A 41 -3.64 -1.18 -7.32
C VAL A 41 -3.57 0.16 -8.04
N GLN A 42 -2.43 0.50 -8.66
CA GLN A 42 -2.28 1.76 -9.38
C GLN A 42 -3.23 1.87 -10.58
N ASP A 43 -3.39 0.81 -11.36
CA ASP A 43 -4.30 0.75 -12.50
C ASP A 43 -5.76 1.00 -12.05
N LYS A 44 -6.21 0.29 -11.02
CA LYS A 44 -7.55 0.47 -10.43
C LYS A 44 -7.78 1.90 -9.93
N LEU A 45 -6.83 2.46 -9.18
CA LEU A 45 -6.94 3.83 -8.67
C LEU A 45 -6.94 4.87 -9.79
N THR A 46 -6.17 4.63 -10.86
CA THR A 46 -6.15 5.52 -12.03
C THR A 46 -7.48 5.46 -12.78
N GLY A 47 -8.05 4.26 -12.96
CA GLY A 47 -9.37 4.08 -13.55
C GLY A 47 -10.47 4.79 -12.75
N TRP A 48 -10.47 4.62 -11.43
CA TRP A 48 -11.41 5.33 -10.54
C TRP A 48 -11.22 6.83 -10.58
N TYR A 49 -9.97 7.31 -10.54
CA TYR A 49 -9.69 8.73 -10.65
C TYR A 49 -10.24 9.30 -11.96
N ASN A 50 -10.01 8.63 -13.09
CA ASN A 50 -10.50 9.10 -14.38
C ASN A 50 -12.03 9.09 -14.48
N HIS A 51 -12.71 8.14 -13.85
CA HIS A 51 -14.16 8.01 -13.90
C HIS A 51 -14.88 8.97 -12.95
N TYR A 52 -14.31 9.23 -11.77
CA TYR A 52 -14.94 9.99 -10.69
C TYR A 52 -14.18 11.27 -10.31
N LYS A 53 -13.34 11.82 -11.20
CA LYS A 53 -12.45 12.97 -10.92
C LYS A 53 -13.15 14.22 -10.36
N ASP A 54 -14.45 14.37 -10.61
CA ASP A 54 -15.23 15.53 -10.16
C ASP A 54 -15.81 15.33 -8.74
N GLU A 55 -15.62 14.15 -8.14
CA GLU A 55 -16.01 13.86 -6.77
C GLU A 55 -14.92 14.29 -5.77
N VAL A 56 -15.36 14.95 -4.69
CA VAL A 56 -14.48 15.60 -3.70
C VAL A 56 -13.53 14.62 -2.98
N PHE A 57 -13.89 13.33 -2.92
CA PHE A 57 -13.13 12.30 -2.21
C PHE A 57 -12.15 11.54 -3.09
N VAL A 58 -12.22 11.73 -4.41
CA VAL A 58 -11.42 10.99 -5.38
C VAL A 58 -10.11 11.73 -5.61
N ARG A 59 -9.00 11.04 -5.30
CA ARG A 59 -7.67 11.63 -5.31
C ARG A 59 -6.82 10.95 -6.39
N PRO A 60 -5.89 11.68 -7.02
CA PRO A 60 -4.98 11.07 -7.99
C PRO A 60 -4.13 9.99 -7.31
N PRO A 61 -3.64 9.00 -8.07
CA PRO A 61 -2.72 7.98 -7.55
C PRO A 61 -1.53 8.63 -6.83
N SER A 62 -1.17 8.10 -5.66
CA SER A 62 -0.08 8.65 -4.84
C SER A 62 1.29 8.52 -5.51
N LYS A 63 2.18 9.48 -5.27
CA LYS A 63 3.52 9.48 -5.87
C LYS A 63 4.38 8.34 -5.34
N ILE A 64 4.21 7.95 -4.07
CA ILE A 64 4.96 6.83 -3.50
C ILE A 64 4.58 5.51 -4.19
N LEU A 65 3.29 5.33 -4.49
CA LEU A 65 2.80 4.17 -5.20
C LEU A 65 3.35 4.14 -6.63
N ALA A 66 3.23 5.25 -7.36
CA ALA A 66 3.74 5.37 -8.72
C ALA A 66 5.25 5.11 -8.80
N LYS A 67 6.02 5.59 -7.82
CA LYS A 67 7.46 5.34 -7.72
C LYS A 67 7.78 3.86 -7.54
N LEU A 68 7.10 3.17 -6.61
CA LEU A 68 7.32 1.74 -6.37
C LEU A 68 7.01 0.90 -7.62
N VAL A 69 5.92 1.22 -8.32
CA VAL A 69 5.57 0.55 -9.58
C VAL A 69 6.62 0.79 -10.67
N LEU A 70 7.11 2.04 -10.80
CA LEU A 70 8.17 2.39 -11.74
C LEU A 70 9.47 1.64 -11.44
N GLU A 71 9.79 1.42 -10.16
CA GLU A 71 10.95 0.65 -9.71
C GLU A 71 10.77 -0.88 -9.87
N GLY A 72 9.61 -1.35 -10.35
CA GLY A 72 9.30 -2.78 -10.44
C GLY A 72 9.10 -3.45 -9.08
N LYS A 73 8.89 -2.66 -8.01
CA LYS A 73 8.61 -3.15 -6.66
C LYS A 73 7.11 -3.32 -6.50
N LEU A 74 6.60 -4.45 -6.98
CA LEU A 74 5.18 -4.71 -7.10
C LEU A 74 4.58 -5.47 -5.91
N GLY A 75 5.33 -5.66 -4.82
CA GLY A 75 4.89 -6.38 -3.62
C GLY A 75 5.39 -7.82 -3.59
N ASN A 76 4.56 -8.74 -3.08
CA ASN A 76 4.94 -10.13 -2.85
C ASN A 76 5.47 -10.82 -4.11
N LYS A 77 4.83 -10.56 -5.26
CA LYS A 77 5.20 -11.19 -6.55
C LYS A 77 6.60 -10.83 -7.07
N THR A 78 7.19 -9.73 -6.58
CA THR A 78 8.56 -9.29 -6.95
C THR A 78 9.52 -9.30 -5.76
N GLY A 79 9.11 -9.79 -4.59
CA GLY A 79 9.93 -9.82 -3.38
C GLY A 79 10.06 -8.47 -2.65
N GLU A 80 9.54 -7.37 -3.21
CA GLU A 80 9.57 -6.04 -2.60
C GLU A 80 8.43 -5.17 -3.11
N GLY A 81 7.80 -4.42 -2.21
CA GLY A 81 6.80 -3.38 -2.46
C GLY A 81 6.87 -2.33 -1.35
N PHE A 82 5.79 -2.15 -0.60
CA PHE A 82 5.85 -1.40 0.67
C PHE A 82 6.66 -2.12 1.74
N PHE A 83 6.67 -3.45 1.69
CA PHE A 83 7.52 -4.30 2.52
C PHE A 83 8.47 -5.13 1.66
N LYS A 84 9.55 -5.63 2.27
CA LYS A 84 10.31 -6.74 1.69
C LYS A 84 9.57 -8.04 1.95
N TRP A 85 9.63 -8.96 1.01
CA TRP A 85 8.92 -10.23 1.05
C TRP A 85 9.89 -11.39 0.91
N GLU A 86 9.72 -12.40 1.75
CA GLU A 86 10.49 -13.65 1.70
C GLU A 86 9.54 -14.83 1.89
N ASN A 87 9.57 -15.78 0.96
CA ASN A 87 8.72 -16.98 0.99
C ASN A 87 7.22 -16.69 1.24
N GLY A 88 6.68 -15.64 0.62
CA GLY A 88 5.28 -15.24 0.78
C GLY A 88 4.95 -14.50 2.08
N ASN A 89 5.94 -14.14 2.89
CA ASN A 89 5.75 -13.42 4.14
C ASN A 89 6.41 -12.04 4.09
N PRO A 90 5.74 -10.98 4.59
CA PRO A 90 6.34 -9.67 4.67
C PRO A 90 7.31 -9.60 5.85
N LEU A 91 8.52 -9.11 5.59
CA LEU A 91 9.57 -8.84 6.58
C LEU A 91 9.25 -7.54 7.32
N LYS A 92 8.25 -7.59 8.22
CA LYS A 92 7.87 -6.49 9.11
C LYS A 92 7.80 -6.96 10.56
N ASN A 93 8.25 -6.11 11.48
CA ASN A 93 8.15 -6.38 12.93
C ASN A 93 6.69 -6.28 13.36
N ARG A 94 5.97 -7.42 13.40
CA ARG A 94 4.55 -7.45 13.77
C ARG A 94 4.30 -7.13 15.24
N PHE A 95 5.26 -7.44 16.13
CA PHE A 95 5.11 -7.22 17.58
C PHE A 95 6.47 -6.90 18.23
N LYS A 96 6.70 -5.62 18.51
CA LYS A 96 7.52 -5.13 19.62
C LYS A 96 6.60 -4.29 20.51
#